data_AF-A0A7Y4R7S7-F1
#
_entry.id   AF-A0A7Y4R7S7-F1
#
_cell.length_a   1.000
_cell.length_b   1.000
_cell.length_c   1.000
_cell.angle_alpha   90.00
_cell.angle_beta   90.00
_cell.angle_gamma   90.00
#
_symmetry.space_group_name_H-M   'P 1'
#
loop_
_entity.id
_entity.type
_entity.pdbx_description
1 polymer ?
#
loop_
_entity_poly.entity_id
_entity_poly.type
_entity_poly.pdbx_seq_one_letter_code
_entity_poly.pdbx_strand_id
1 'polypeptide(L)' 'MVASPRYVYSFGKGNADGRGDQKQLLGGKGAGVAEMTRIGLPVPAGFTITTITCAEYYRHGKRWPAALEKQILD' A
#
# COMPACT_ATOMS: atom_id res chain seq x y z
N MET A 1 13.47 -12.93 14.79
CA MET A 1 12.88 -12.90 13.43
C MET A 1 12.35 -11.49 13.21
N VAL A 2 13.00 -10.68 12.37
CA VAL A 2 12.49 -9.34 12.04
C VAL A 2 11.47 -9.54 10.91
N ALA A 3 10.22 -9.18 11.14
CA ALA A 3 9.18 -9.27 10.12
C ALA A 3 9.57 -8.41 8.91
N SER A 4 9.43 -8.96 7.69
CA SER A 4 9.69 -8.20 6.47
C SER A 4 8.70 -7.03 6.37
N PRO A 5 9.13 -5.83 5.97
CA PRO A 5 8.23 -4.68 5.85
C PRO A 5 7.11 -4.96 4.85
N ARG A 6 5.88 -4.61 5.21
CA ARG A 6 4.72 -4.66 4.32
C ARG A 6 4.73 -3.43 3.41
N TYR A 7 4.80 -3.66 2.10
CA TYR A 7 4.87 -2.64 1.07
C TYR A 7 3.58 -2.46 0.28
N VAL A 8 2.73 -3.50 0.21
CA VAL A 8 1.49 -3.48 -0.56
C VAL A 8 0.27 -3.52 0.37
N TYR A 9 -0.66 -2.60 0.13
CA TYR A 9 -1.95 -2.48 0.82
C TYR A 9 -3.08 -2.53 -0.20
N SER A 10 -3.85 -3.60 -0.19
CA SER A 10 -4.92 -3.86 -1.15
C SER A 10 -6.25 -3.26 -0.70
N PHE A 11 -7.10 -2.97 -1.67
CA PHE A 11 -8.48 -2.55 -1.47
C PHE A 11 -9.38 -3.12 -2.57
N GLY A 12 -10.61 -3.47 -2.22
CA GLY A 12 -11.62 -4.00 -3.13
C GLY A 12 -12.64 -4.86 -2.41
N LYS A 13 -13.77 -5.15 -3.07
CA LYS A 13 -14.86 -5.99 -2.53
C LYS A 13 -15.31 -5.54 -1.12
N GLY A 14 -15.38 -4.22 -0.89
CA GLY A 14 -15.77 -3.63 0.40
C GLY A 14 -14.73 -3.77 1.53
N ASN A 15 -13.53 -4.26 1.23
CA ASN A 15 -12.45 -4.42 2.21
C ASN A 15 -11.21 -3.64 1.78
N ALA A 16 -10.50 -3.07 2.74
CA ALA A 16 -9.19 -2.47 2.51
C ALA A 16 -8.25 -2.75 3.67
N ASP A 17 -7.01 -3.06 3.33
CA ASP A 17 -5.89 -3.18 4.28
C ASP A 17 -5.54 -1.85 4.93
N GLY A 18 -5.75 -0.76 4.18
CA GLY A 18 -5.48 0.60 4.59
C GLY A 18 -6.69 1.30 5.24
N ARG A 19 -6.46 2.51 5.79
CA ARG A 19 -7.49 3.40 6.36
C ARG A 19 -7.22 4.87 6.05
N GLY A 20 -8.24 5.72 6.19
CA GLY A 20 -8.14 7.16 5.91
C GLY A 20 -7.14 7.95 6.76
N ASP A 21 -6.75 7.42 7.93
CA ASP A 21 -5.76 8.01 8.83
C ASP A 21 -4.31 7.71 8.44
N GLN A 22 -4.06 6.70 7.58
CA GLN A 22 -2.72 6.26 7.18
C GLN A 22 -2.11 7.09 6.04
N LYS A 23 -2.34 8.40 6.01
CA LYS A 23 -1.89 9.31 4.95
C LYS A 23 -0.37 9.36 4.80
N GLN A 24 0.38 9.22 5.90
CA GLN A 24 1.84 9.21 5.87
C GLN A 24 2.40 7.95 5.20
N LEU A 25 1.69 6.82 5.33
CA LEU A 25 2.12 5.53 4.80
C LEU A 25 1.64 5.28 3.36
N LEU A 26 0.39 5.66 3.06
CA LEU A 26 -0.29 5.36 1.80
C LEU A 26 -0.39 6.58 0.86
N GLY A 27 0.02 7.75 1.33
CA GLY A 27 -0.30 9.02 0.68
C GLY A 27 -1.78 9.41 0.84
N GLY A 28 -2.10 10.66 0.53
CA GLY A 28 -3.47 11.18 0.68
C GLY A 28 -4.50 10.46 -0.22
N LYS A 29 -4.11 10.10 -1.46
CA LYS A 29 -4.98 9.36 -2.39
C LYS A 29 -5.18 7.91 -1.94
N GLY A 30 -4.11 7.18 -1.61
CA GLY A 30 -4.21 5.78 -1.17
C GLY A 30 -5.03 5.63 0.11
N ALA A 31 -4.80 6.49 1.10
CA ALA A 31 -5.61 6.53 2.32
C ALA A 31 -7.09 6.86 2.03
N GLY A 32 -7.36 7.82 1.13
CA GLY A 32 -8.72 8.16 0.72
C GLY A 32 -9.46 7.01 0.02
N VAL A 33 -8.81 6.34 -0.93
CA VAL A 33 -9.40 5.20 -1.65
C VAL A 33 -9.63 4.00 -0.72
N ALA A 34 -8.72 3.76 0.22
CA ALA A 34 -8.90 2.75 1.25
C ALA A 34 -10.12 3.07 2.15
N GLU A 35 -10.26 4.33 2.58
CA GLU A 35 -11.42 4.76 3.38
C GLU A 35 -12.74 4.62 2.61
N MET A 36 -12.78 5.09 1.36
CA MET A 36 -13.96 4.94 0.50
C MET A 36 -14.38 3.47 0.37
N THR A 37 -13.42 2.57 0.21
CA THR A 37 -13.68 1.13 0.13
C THR A 37 -14.25 0.58 1.45
N ARG A 38 -13.71 1.00 2.59
CA ARG A 38 -14.15 0.55 3.92
C ARG A 38 -15.55 1.02 4.31
N ILE A 39 -15.94 2.21 3.89
CA ILE A 39 -17.31 2.73 4.12
C ILE A 39 -18.32 2.19 3.09
N GLY A 40 -17.90 1.28 2.21
CA GLY A 40 -18.79 0.58 1.28
C GLY A 40 -19.06 1.31 -0.04
N LEU A 41 -18.28 2.34 -0.39
CA LEU A 41 -18.39 2.94 -1.72
C LEU A 41 -17.87 1.97 -2.80
N PRO A 42 -18.47 1.99 -4.01
CA PRO A 42 -18.07 1.12 -5.11
C PRO A 42 -16.73 1.58 -5.71
N VAL A 43 -15.63 1.16 -5.09
CA VAL A 43 -14.27 1.40 -5.54
C VAL A 43 -13.76 0.17 -6.30
N PRO A 44 -13.26 0.31 -7.54
CA PRO A 44 -12.59 -0.77 -8.27
C PRO A 44 -11.42 -1.35 -7.47
N ALA A 45 -11.21 -2.67 -7.55
CA ALA A 45 -10.12 -3.32 -6.82
C ALA A 45 -8.75 -2.80 -7.27
N GLY A 46 -7.82 -2.70 -6.32
CA GLY A 46 -6.47 -2.24 -6.56
C GLY A 46 -5.63 -2.30 -5.30
N PHE A 47 -4.46 -1.67 -5.34
CA PHE A 47 -3.55 -1.63 -4.20
C PHE A 47 -2.74 -0.33 -4.20
N THR A 48 -2.18 -0.01 -3.03
CA THR A 48 -1.25 1.09 -2.81
C THR A 48 0.11 0.54 -2.40
N ILE A 49 1.17 1.01 -3.06
CA ILE A 49 2.55 0.80 -2.64
C ILE A 49 2.92 1.90 -1.65
N THR A 50 3.45 1.52 -0.49
CA THR A 50 3.72 2.48 0.60
C THR A 50 4.77 3.54 0.25
N THR A 51 4.72 4.67 0.95
CA THR A 51 5.74 5.72 0.91
C THR A 51 7.11 5.22 1.38
N ILE A 52 7.15 4.24 2.29
CA ILE A 52 8.38 3.59 2.76
C ILE A 52 9.11 2.91 1.59
N THR A 53 8.37 2.26 0.69
CA THR A 53 8.94 1.65 -0.52
C THR A 53 9.65 2.68 -1.40
N CYS A 54 9.11 3.89 -1.51
CA CYS A 54 9.76 4.98 -2.24
C CYS A 54 11.08 5.39 -1.57
N ALA A 55 11.09 5.54 -0.24
CA ALA A 55 12.33 5.86 0.49
C ALA A 55 13.40 4.76 0.32
N GLU A 56 13.00 3.48 0.42
CA GLU A 56 13.88 2.33 0.20
C GLU A 56 14.45 2.29 -1.22
N TYR A 57 13.63 2.58 -2.23
CA TYR A 57 14.07 2.65 -3.63
C TYR A 57 15.22 3.63 -3.81
N TYR A 58 15.11 4.84 -3.26
CA TYR A 58 16.19 5.82 -3.32
C TYR A 58 17.40 5.41 -2.48
N ARG A 59 17.18 4.84 -1.29
CA ARG A 59 18.26 4.35 -0.41
C ARG A 59 19.07 3.23 -1.06
N HIS A 60 18.47 2.41 -1.92
CA HIS A 60 19.11 1.29 -2.62
C HIS A 60 19.60 1.65 -4.02
N GLY A 61 19.78 2.94 -4.30
CA GLY A 61 20.32 3.39 -5.58
C GLY A 61 19.35 3.20 -6.74
N LYS A 62 18.08 3.56 -6.53
CA LYS A 62 16.99 3.45 -7.51
C LYS A 62 16.69 2.00 -7.91
N ARG A 63 16.72 1.11 -6.92
CA ARG A 63 16.39 -0.32 -7.05
C ARG A 63 15.30 -0.68 -6.07
N TRP A 64 14.29 -1.41 -6.53
CA TRP A 64 13.20 -1.85 -5.65
C TRP A 64 13.67 -2.97 -4.70
N PRO A 65 13.14 -3.04 -3.48
CA PRO A 65 13.38 -4.19 -2.60
C PRO A 65 12.85 -5.47 -3.25
N ALA A 66 13.62 -6.57 -3.23
CA ALA A 66 13.19 -7.85 -3.81
C ALA A 66 11.88 -8.40 -3.19
N ALA A 67 11.57 -8.00 -1.95
CA ALA A 67 10.32 -8.36 -1.29
C ALA A 67 9.09 -7.59 -1.82
N LEU A 68 9.27 -6.47 -2.53
CA LEU A 68 8.16 -5.73 -3.15
C LEU A 68 7.51 -6.54 -4.27
N GLU A 69 8.33 -7.11 -5.16
CA GLU A 69 7.84 -7.86 -6.32
C GLU A 69 7.00 -9.07 -5.90
N LYS A 70 7.46 -9.80 -4.88
CA LYS A 70 6.68 -10.90 -4.28
C LYS A 70 5.31 -10.44 -3.79
N GLN A 71 5.26 -9.32 -3.05
CA GLN A 71 3.99 -8.78 -2.53
C GLN A 71 3.04 -8.23 -3.60
N ILE A 72 3.52 -7.89 -4.80
CA ILE A 72 2.66 -7.44 -5.90
C ILE A 72 2.04 -8.64 -6.64
N LEU A 73 2.75 -9.77 -6.67
CA LEU A 73 2.34 -10.99 -7.37
C LEU A 73 1.48 -11.93 -6.51
N ASP A 74 1.47 -11.71 -5.19
CA ASP A 74 0.59 -12.39 -4.22
C ASP A 74 -0.88 -11.93 -4.36
#